data_AF-A0A960XEL0-F1
#
_entry.id   AF-A0A960XEL0-F1
#
_cell.length_a   1.000
_cell.length_b   1.000
_cell.length_c   1.000
_cell.angle_alpha   90.00
_cell.angle_beta   90.00
_cell.angle_gamma   90.00
#
_symmetry.space_group_name_H-M   'P 1'
#
loop_
_entity.id
_entity.type
_entity.pdbx_description
1 polymer ?
#
loop_
_entity_poly.entity_id
_entity_poly.type
_entity_poly.pdbx_seq_one_letter_code
_entity_poly.pdbx_strand_id
1 'polypeptide(L)'
;MKALHVSAAVCLALSFAAISLILLVVEPRMGFTETADYFNPVKLQAASTSGVWLTGDILYLLMGLALAGLAWFYPNLYTRTSAILAGTGFILLACFGRSLAMLPANYYNPQVVPPAILGIVTVRFAVLKATVLITAFFAWRTTVPNRGEKIRGVPTRLFGYVILIAGITFVFVFLPLPILFTIWAIWLAFAKS
;
A
#
# COMPACT_ATOMS: atom_id res chain seq x y z
N MET A 1 -5.57 -9.35 -24.13
CA MET A 1 -5.70 -9.88 -22.73
C MET A 1 -4.36 -10.11 -22.03
N LYS A 2 -3.33 -10.74 -22.64
CA LYS A 2 -2.01 -10.92 -22.01
C LYS A 2 -1.38 -9.63 -21.42
N ALA A 3 -1.38 -8.54 -22.18
CA ALA A 3 -0.83 -7.24 -21.75
C ALA A 3 -1.52 -6.66 -20.49
N LEU A 4 -2.81 -6.95 -20.29
CA LEU A 4 -3.56 -6.44 -19.15
C LEU A 4 -3.11 -7.08 -17.84
N HIS A 5 -2.87 -8.39 -17.86
CA HIS A 5 -2.39 -9.12 -16.69
C HIS A 5 -0.95 -8.73 -16.31
N VAL A 6 -0.10 -8.49 -17.31
CA VAL A 6 1.26 -7.98 -17.07
C VAL A 6 1.20 -6.58 -16.45
N SER A 7 0.30 -5.72 -16.94
CA SER A 7 0.15 -4.36 -16.40
C SER A 7 -0.31 -4.35 -14.94
N ALA A 8 -1.26 -5.19 -14.53
CA ALA A 8 -1.61 -5.29 -13.11
C ALA A 8 -0.56 -5.95 -12.25
N ALA A 9 0.15 -6.98 -12.75
CA ALA A 9 1.29 -7.54 -12.05
C ALA A 9 2.34 -6.45 -11.76
N VAL A 10 2.65 -5.63 -12.76
CA VAL A 10 3.59 -4.50 -12.64
C VAL A 10 3.08 -3.44 -11.67
N CYS A 11 1.81 -3.01 -11.77
CA CYS A 11 1.28 -2.02 -10.83
C CYS A 11 1.20 -2.54 -9.39
N LEU A 12 0.97 -3.83 -9.20
CA LEU A 12 1.07 -4.45 -7.88
C LEU A 12 2.52 -4.50 -7.40
N ALA A 13 3.47 -4.89 -8.26
CA ALA A 13 4.91 -4.83 -7.99
C ALA A 13 5.31 -3.46 -7.46
N LEU A 14 4.89 -2.43 -8.19
CA LEU A 14 5.18 -1.04 -7.90
C LEU A 14 4.46 -0.59 -6.62
N SER A 15 3.21 -1.03 -6.41
CA SER A 15 2.45 -0.76 -5.19
C SER A 15 3.17 -1.26 -3.94
N PHE A 16 3.68 -2.48 -4.00
CA PHE A 16 4.38 -3.07 -2.87
C PHE A 16 5.80 -2.57 -2.72
N ALA A 17 6.54 -2.39 -3.82
CA ALA A 17 7.87 -1.79 -3.78
C ALA A 17 7.82 -0.39 -3.15
N ALA A 18 6.83 0.42 -3.49
CA ALA A 18 6.63 1.74 -2.91
C ALA A 18 6.26 1.67 -1.41
N ILE A 19 5.33 0.81 -1.00
CA ILE A 19 5.04 0.58 0.43
C ILE A 19 6.30 0.13 1.18
N SER A 20 7.13 -0.72 0.56
CA SER A 20 8.40 -1.17 1.14
C SER A 20 9.43 -0.09 1.31
N LEU A 21 9.56 0.74 0.29
CA LEU A 21 10.48 1.86 0.31
C LEU A 21 10.05 2.84 1.39
N ILE A 22 8.74 3.02 1.59
CA ILE A 22 8.22 3.88 2.65
C ILE A 22 8.53 3.29 4.04
N LEU A 23 8.13 2.05 4.31
CA LEU A 23 8.29 1.41 5.62
C LEU A 23 9.76 1.10 5.99
N LEU A 24 10.59 0.71 5.02
CA LEU A 24 11.95 0.22 5.29
C LEU A 24 13.04 1.28 5.12
N VAL A 25 12.79 2.32 4.32
CA VAL A 25 13.83 3.30 3.96
C VAL A 25 13.44 4.71 4.36
N VAL A 26 12.22 5.15 4.03
CA VAL A 26 11.78 6.52 4.28
C VAL A 26 11.49 6.74 5.77
N GLU A 27 10.62 5.93 6.37
CA GLU A 27 10.20 6.07 7.77
C GLU A 27 11.37 5.98 8.78
N PRO A 28 12.30 5.00 8.68
CA PRO A 28 13.46 4.94 9.57
C PRO A 28 14.41 6.13 9.42
N ARG A 29 14.62 6.64 8.18
CA ARG A 29 15.46 7.84 7.95
C ARG A 29 14.86 9.11 8.53
N MET A 30 13.56 9.12 8.80
CA MET A 30 12.86 10.21 9.47
C MET A 30 12.78 10.01 10.99
N GLY A 31 13.44 8.97 11.52
CA GLY A 31 13.50 8.67 12.95
C GLY A 31 12.28 7.92 13.49
N PHE A 32 11.46 7.31 12.61
CA PHE A 32 10.40 6.38 12.98
C PHE A 32 10.94 4.95 12.92
N THR A 33 11.41 4.48 14.07
CA THR A 33 11.95 3.13 14.24
C THR A 33 10.94 2.20 14.91
N GLU A 34 10.02 2.77 15.68
CA GLU A 34 8.99 2.04 16.40
C GLU A 34 7.61 2.65 16.15
N THR A 35 6.55 1.86 16.33
CA THR A 35 5.17 2.36 16.20
C THR A 35 4.89 3.51 17.17
N ALA A 36 5.56 3.53 18.33
CA ALA A 36 5.46 4.61 19.32
C ALA A 36 5.87 5.99 18.77
N ASP A 37 6.80 6.01 17.79
CA ASP A 37 7.32 7.26 17.23
C ASP A 37 6.25 8.06 16.47
N TYR A 38 5.24 7.37 15.91
CA TYR A 38 4.11 8.00 15.23
C TYR A 38 3.17 8.77 16.15
N PHE A 39 3.28 8.51 17.45
CA PHE A 39 2.51 9.21 18.48
C PHE A 39 3.30 10.38 19.09
N ASN A 40 4.57 10.56 18.71
CA ASN A 40 5.37 11.71 19.14
C ASN A 40 5.09 12.90 18.21
N PRO A 41 4.42 13.97 18.69
CA PRO A 41 4.02 15.09 17.84
C PRO A 41 5.23 15.86 17.29
N VAL A 42 6.35 15.93 18.01
CA VAL A 42 7.56 16.63 17.56
C VAL A 42 8.20 15.89 16.38
N LYS A 43 8.32 14.56 16.48
CA LYS A 43 8.78 13.72 15.36
C LYS A 43 7.82 13.84 14.17
N LEU A 44 6.52 13.79 14.43
CA LEU A 44 5.48 13.90 13.38
C LEU A 44 5.53 15.24 12.65
N GLN A 45 5.79 16.35 13.35
CA GLN A 45 5.92 17.69 12.76
C GLN A 45 7.16 17.83 11.88
N ALA A 46 8.31 17.38 12.38
CA ALA A 46 9.56 17.40 11.63
C ALA A 46 9.45 16.52 10.37
N ALA A 47 8.75 15.39 10.49
CA ALA A 47 8.54 14.47 9.40
C ALA A 47 7.58 15.03 8.34
N SER A 48 6.42 15.55 8.74
CA SER A 48 5.38 16.03 7.81
C SER A 48 5.84 17.22 6.95
N THR A 49 6.84 17.96 7.41
CA THR A 49 7.46 19.08 6.67
C THR A 49 8.70 18.68 5.87
N SER A 50 9.17 17.43 6.01
CA SER A 50 10.36 16.95 5.31
C SER A 50 10.09 16.63 3.84
N GLY A 51 11.10 16.85 2.99
CA GLY A 51 11.02 16.47 1.57
C GLY A 51 10.88 14.96 1.35
N VAL A 52 11.33 14.14 2.30
CA VAL A 52 11.22 12.67 2.22
C VAL A 52 9.77 12.22 2.43
N TRP A 53 9.07 12.79 3.41
CA TRP A 53 7.64 12.53 3.63
C TRP A 53 6.79 13.00 2.45
N LEU A 54 7.09 14.18 1.91
CA LEU A 54 6.46 14.69 0.69
C LEU A 54 6.64 13.73 -0.49
N THR A 55 7.84 13.18 -0.66
CA THR A 55 8.12 12.19 -1.71
C THR A 55 7.28 10.93 -1.51
N GLY A 56 7.14 10.46 -0.26
CA GLY A 56 6.25 9.34 0.08
C GLY A 56 4.78 9.61 -0.28
N ASP A 57 4.26 10.80 0.05
CA ASP A 57 2.89 11.21 -0.29
C ASP A 57 2.66 11.27 -1.81
N ILE A 58 3.64 11.79 -2.57
CA ILE A 58 3.57 11.81 -4.05
C ILE A 58 3.55 10.38 -4.61
N LEU A 59 4.39 9.48 -4.09
CA LEU A 59 4.39 8.08 -4.50
C LEU A 59 3.03 7.42 -4.25
N TYR A 60 2.42 7.64 -3.08
CA TYR A 60 1.08 7.16 -2.79
C TYR A 60 0.02 7.70 -3.76
N LEU A 61 0.07 9.00 -4.08
CA LEU A 61 -0.86 9.61 -5.02
C LEU A 61 -0.74 9.00 -6.43
N LEU A 62 0.49 8.88 -6.95
CA LEU A 62 0.75 8.30 -8.27
C LEU A 62 0.28 6.84 -8.35
N MET A 63 0.44 6.09 -7.26
CA MET A 63 -0.04 4.72 -7.14
C MET A 63 -1.56 4.62 -7.22
N GLY A 64 -2.23 5.50 -6.49
CA GLY A 64 -3.68 5.57 -6.46
C GLY A 64 -4.26 5.83 -7.85
N LEU A 65 -3.66 6.78 -8.57
CA LEU A 65 -4.02 7.10 -9.95
C LEU A 65 -3.74 5.93 -10.91
N ALA A 66 -2.60 5.25 -10.77
CA ALA A 66 -2.25 4.11 -11.61
C ALA A 66 -3.22 2.93 -11.42
N LEU A 67 -3.57 2.59 -10.17
CA LEU A 67 -4.53 1.51 -9.88
C LEU A 67 -5.95 1.86 -10.34
N ALA A 68 -6.38 3.12 -10.17
CA ALA A 68 -7.66 3.59 -10.69
C ALA A 68 -7.72 3.52 -12.22
N GLY A 69 -6.65 3.93 -12.91
CA GLY A 69 -6.53 3.83 -14.35
C GLY A 69 -6.57 2.39 -14.84
N LEU A 70 -5.85 1.48 -14.18
CA LEU A 70 -5.88 0.06 -14.51
C LEU A 70 -7.25 -0.58 -14.32
N ALA A 71 -7.99 -0.18 -13.27
CA ALA A 71 -9.30 -0.73 -12.98
C ALA A 71 -10.28 -0.57 -14.15
N TRP A 72 -10.14 0.49 -14.95
CA TRP A 72 -11.00 0.76 -16.10
C TRP A 72 -10.95 -0.33 -17.17
N PHE A 73 -9.82 -1.03 -17.27
CA PHE A 73 -9.62 -2.05 -18.30
C PHE A 73 -9.99 -3.47 -17.83
N TYR A 74 -10.36 -3.64 -16.56
CA TYR A 74 -10.77 -4.94 -16.03
C TYR A 74 -12.26 -5.21 -16.25
N PRO A 75 -12.63 -6.28 -17.00
CA PRO A 75 -14.03 -6.60 -17.26
C PRO A 75 -14.76 -7.20 -16.04
N ASN A 76 -14.02 -7.77 -15.09
CA ASN A 76 -14.59 -8.39 -13.90
C ASN A 76 -14.89 -7.32 -12.83
N LEU A 77 -16.17 -7.17 -12.46
CA LEU A 77 -16.63 -6.17 -11.47
C LEU A 77 -15.84 -6.23 -10.16
N TYR A 78 -15.61 -7.42 -9.59
CA TYR A 78 -14.88 -7.56 -8.33
C TYR A 78 -13.40 -7.14 -8.45
N THR A 79 -12.77 -7.41 -9.59
CA THR A 79 -11.37 -7.06 -9.86
C THR A 79 -11.22 -5.56 -10.09
N ARG A 80 -12.19 -4.97 -10.80
CA ARG A 80 -12.30 -3.51 -10.99
C ARG A 80 -12.55 -2.79 -9.67
N THR A 81 -13.50 -3.25 -8.86
CA THR A 81 -13.82 -2.63 -7.56
C THR A 81 -12.65 -2.74 -6.59
N SER A 82 -11.97 -3.87 -6.51
CA SER A 82 -10.79 -4.01 -5.63
C SER A 82 -9.63 -3.11 -6.06
N ALA A 83 -9.37 -2.96 -7.37
CA ALA A 83 -8.39 -2.01 -7.87
C ALA A 83 -8.75 -0.55 -7.57
N ILE A 84 -10.03 -0.16 -7.73
CA ILE A 84 -10.52 1.18 -7.37
C ILE A 84 -10.37 1.41 -5.87
N LEU A 85 -10.79 0.47 -5.02
CA LEU A 85 -10.71 0.61 -3.57
C LEU A 85 -9.26 0.71 -3.08
N ALA A 86 -8.35 -0.11 -3.63
CA ALA A 86 -6.92 0.01 -3.35
C ALA A 86 -6.38 1.37 -3.81
N GLY A 87 -6.76 1.82 -5.01
CA GLY A 87 -6.37 3.12 -5.55
C GLY A 87 -6.82 4.28 -4.66
N THR A 88 -8.10 4.30 -4.27
CA THR A 88 -8.65 5.29 -3.35
C THR A 88 -7.96 5.27 -2.00
N GLY A 89 -7.63 4.09 -1.46
CA GLY A 89 -6.88 3.96 -0.21
C GLY A 89 -5.52 4.64 -0.25
N PHE A 90 -4.76 4.48 -1.34
CA PHE A 90 -3.48 5.18 -1.52
C PHE A 90 -3.64 6.70 -1.69
N ILE A 91 -4.66 7.15 -2.41
CA ILE A 91 -4.97 8.59 -2.50
C ILE A 91 -5.27 9.16 -1.11
N LEU A 92 -6.07 8.44 -0.30
CA LEU A 92 -6.37 8.85 1.07
C LEU A 92 -5.11 8.94 1.93
N LEU A 93 -4.17 7.99 1.82
CA LEU A 93 -2.89 8.05 2.53
C LEU A 93 -2.07 9.29 2.18
N ALA A 94 -2.00 9.64 0.90
CA ALA A 94 -1.34 10.86 0.43
C ALA A 94 -2.02 12.12 0.99
N CYS A 95 -3.36 12.15 0.98
CA CYS A 95 -4.14 13.24 1.54
C CYS A 95 -3.95 13.37 3.06
N PHE A 96 -3.87 12.27 3.81
CA PHE A 96 -3.61 12.31 5.25
C PHE A 96 -2.22 12.87 5.56
N GLY A 97 -1.19 12.49 4.79
CA GLY A 97 0.15 13.06 4.92
C GLY A 97 0.17 14.58 4.73
N ARG A 98 -0.54 15.08 3.71
CA ARG A 98 -0.69 16.52 3.47
C ARG A 98 -1.53 17.25 4.50
N SER A 99 -2.63 16.67 4.94
CA SER A 99 -3.47 17.26 5.99
C SER A 99 -2.71 17.41 7.30
N LEU A 100 -1.84 16.44 7.64
CA LEU A 100 -0.91 16.57 8.77
C LEU A 100 0.04 17.75 8.55
N ALA A 101 0.72 17.83 7.40
CA ALA A 101 1.65 18.93 7.11
C ALA A 101 1.03 20.35 7.15
N MET A 102 -0.30 20.45 7.01
CA MET A 102 -1.05 21.71 7.06
C MET A 102 -1.58 22.08 8.45
N LEU A 103 -1.42 21.21 9.46
CA LEU A 103 -1.82 21.53 10.83
C LEU A 103 -0.96 22.68 11.39
N PRO A 104 -1.56 23.65 12.11
CA PRO A 104 -0.79 24.69 12.78
C PRO A 104 0.23 24.10 13.77
N ALA A 105 1.40 24.73 13.90
CA ALA A 105 2.48 24.29 14.81
C ALA A 105 2.00 24.03 16.25
N ASN A 106 0.99 24.78 16.69
CA ASN A 106 0.38 24.70 18.01
C ASN A 106 -0.25 23.33 18.30
N TYR A 107 -0.69 22.59 17.25
CA TYR A 107 -1.21 21.23 17.38
C TYR A 107 -0.11 20.20 17.67
N TYR A 108 1.16 20.54 17.46
CA TYR A 108 2.29 19.66 17.71
C TYR A 108 2.94 19.86 19.08
N ASN A 109 2.26 20.57 20.00
CA ASN A 109 2.79 20.81 21.33
C ASN A 109 2.97 19.48 22.10
N PRO A 110 4.19 19.11 22.52
CA PRO A 110 4.46 17.84 23.19
C PRO A 110 3.76 17.69 24.55
N GLN A 111 3.32 18.79 25.17
CA GLN A 111 2.62 18.73 26.46
C GLN A 111 1.13 18.41 26.34
N VAL A 112 0.54 18.62 25.16
CA VAL A 112 -0.87 18.36 24.89
C VAL A 112 -0.94 17.71 23.52
N VAL A 113 -0.80 16.37 23.46
CA VAL A 113 -1.05 15.64 22.22
C VAL A 113 -2.54 15.79 21.91
N PRO A 114 -2.95 16.57 20.90
CA PRO A 114 -4.36 16.78 20.66
C PRO A 114 -4.97 15.44 20.22
N PRO A 115 -6.13 15.05 20.74
CA PRO A 115 -6.81 13.80 20.33
C PRO A 115 -7.06 13.75 18.81
N ALA A 116 -7.10 14.92 18.14
CA ALA A 116 -7.14 15.02 16.68
C ALA A 116 -5.91 14.42 15.98
N ILE A 117 -4.69 14.64 16.48
CA ILE A 117 -3.47 14.05 15.88
C ILE A 117 -3.46 12.53 16.08
N LEU A 118 -3.81 12.06 17.27
CA LEU A 118 -3.95 10.63 17.57
C LEU A 118 -4.99 9.97 16.65
N GLY A 119 -6.13 10.63 16.45
CA GLY A 119 -7.17 10.19 15.52
C GLY A 119 -6.67 10.10 14.08
N ILE A 120 -6.01 11.14 13.58
CA ILE A 120 -5.48 11.18 12.21
C ILE A 120 -4.43 10.08 11.99
N VAL A 121 -3.49 9.91 12.91
CA VAL A 121 -2.45 8.87 12.81
C VAL A 121 -3.06 7.46 12.84
N THR A 122 -4.02 7.22 13.74
CA THR A 122 -4.72 5.93 13.84
C THR A 122 -5.50 5.61 12.58
N VAL A 123 -6.23 6.59 12.04
CA VAL A 123 -6.96 6.44 10.78
C VAL A 123 -5.99 6.19 9.62
N ARG A 124 -4.87 6.92 9.55
CA ARG A 124 -3.83 6.69 8.52
C ARG A 124 -3.30 5.26 8.55
N PHE A 125 -3.00 4.71 9.72
CA PHE A 125 -2.58 3.31 9.85
C PHE A 125 -3.67 2.31 9.48
N ALA A 126 -4.92 2.58 9.87
CA ALA A 126 -6.05 1.73 9.50
C ALA A 126 -6.25 1.70 7.98
N VAL A 127 -6.17 2.86 7.33
CA VAL A 127 -6.23 3.00 5.86
C VAL A 127 -5.06 2.28 5.21
N LEU A 128 -3.83 2.39 5.76
CA LEU A 128 -2.66 1.68 5.24
C LEU A 128 -2.88 0.17 5.27
N LYS A 129 -3.30 -0.38 6.42
CA LYS A 129 -3.59 -1.81 6.57
C LYS A 129 -4.68 -2.29 5.64
N ALA A 130 -5.80 -1.55 5.55
CA ALA A 130 -6.91 -1.87 4.66
C ALA A 130 -6.47 -1.84 3.19
N THR A 131 -5.69 -0.84 2.79
CA THR A 131 -5.19 -0.68 1.42
C THR A 131 -4.26 -1.84 1.05
N VAL A 132 -3.35 -2.23 1.94
CA VAL A 132 -2.46 -3.40 1.75
C VAL A 132 -3.27 -4.69 1.59
N LEU A 133 -4.28 -4.91 2.44
CA LEU A 133 -5.14 -6.09 2.35
C LEU A 133 -5.93 -6.14 1.04
N ILE A 134 -6.52 -5.02 0.62
CA ILE A 134 -7.30 -4.93 -0.62
C ILE A 134 -6.37 -5.12 -1.84
N THR A 135 -5.16 -4.58 -1.79
CA THR A 135 -4.14 -4.75 -2.83
C THR A 135 -3.69 -6.21 -2.91
N ALA A 136 -3.50 -6.88 -1.77
CA ALA A 136 -3.19 -8.31 -1.70
C ALA A 136 -4.33 -9.19 -2.21
N PHE A 137 -5.57 -8.81 -1.92
CA PHE A 137 -6.76 -9.49 -2.45
C PHE A 137 -6.88 -9.32 -3.97
N PHE A 138 -6.68 -8.11 -4.49
CA PHE A 138 -6.62 -7.84 -5.92
C PHE A 138 -5.51 -8.66 -6.60
N ALA A 139 -4.32 -8.67 -6.00
CA ALA A 139 -3.19 -9.48 -6.43
C ALA A 139 -3.56 -10.97 -6.56
N TRP A 140 -4.05 -11.57 -5.48
CA TRP A 140 -4.50 -12.96 -5.47
C TRP A 140 -5.53 -13.25 -6.58
N ARG A 141 -6.53 -12.39 -6.76
CA ARG A 141 -7.56 -12.54 -7.80
C ARG A 141 -7.01 -12.50 -9.21
N THR A 142 -5.98 -11.71 -9.48
CA THR A 142 -5.33 -11.66 -10.80
C THR A 142 -4.47 -12.89 -11.09
N THR A 143 -4.06 -13.64 -10.06
CA THR A 143 -3.29 -14.90 -10.18
C THR A 143 -4.10 -16.17 -10.16
N VAL A 144 -5.32 -16.17 -9.60
CA VAL A 144 -6.19 -17.34 -9.61
C VAL A 144 -6.90 -17.40 -10.97
N PRO A 145 -6.66 -18.44 -11.80
CA PRO A 145 -7.34 -18.57 -13.08
C PRO A 145 -8.85 -18.69 -12.91
N ASN A 146 -9.61 -18.03 -13.78
CA ASN A 146 -11.07 -18.21 -13.86
C ASN A 146 -11.39 -19.67 -14.26
N ARG A 147 -12.54 -20.19 -13.80
CA ARG A 147 -13.01 -21.55 -14.12
C ARG A 147 -12.88 -21.81 -15.63
N GLY A 148 -11.98 -22.70 -16.04
CA GLY A 148 -11.78 -23.11 -17.44
C GLY A 148 -10.34 -23.05 -17.96
N GLU A 149 -9.43 -22.28 -17.35
CA GLU A 149 -8.02 -22.24 -17.80
C GLU A 149 -7.21 -23.42 -17.23
N LYS A 150 -6.68 -24.27 -18.13
CA LYS A 150 -5.95 -25.51 -17.80
C LYS A 150 -4.72 -25.24 -16.92
N ILE A 151 -4.77 -25.82 -15.72
CA ILE A 151 -3.75 -26.40 -14.81
C ILE A 151 -2.24 -26.23 -15.18
N ARG A 152 -1.78 -25.03 -15.55
CA ARG A 152 -0.37 -24.62 -15.35
C ARG A 152 -0.18 -23.79 -14.07
N GLY A 153 -1.26 -23.59 -13.31
CA GLY A 153 -1.38 -22.56 -12.29
C GLY A 153 -1.11 -22.95 -10.84
N VAL A 154 -0.52 -24.12 -10.54
CA VAL A 154 -0.27 -24.51 -9.12
C VAL A 154 0.73 -23.56 -8.43
N PRO A 155 1.88 -23.20 -9.04
CA PRO A 155 2.81 -22.24 -8.45
C PRO A 155 2.17 -20.85 -8.36
N THR A 156 1.43 -20.43 -9.39
CA THR A 156 0.70 -19.14 -9.44
C THR A 156 -0.32 -19.01 -8.32
N ARG A 157 -1.06 -20.09 -8.06
CA ARG A 157 -2.06 -20.15 -6.99
C ARG A 157 -1.40 -20.13 -5.62
N LEU A 158 -0.38 -20.98 -5.39
CA LEU A 158 0.38 -21.01 -4.14
C LEU A 158 0.97 -19.63 -3.83
N PHE A 159 1.57 -18.97 -4.81
CA PHE A 159 2.14 -17.63 -4.62
C PHE A 159 1.06 -16.58 -4.33
N GLY A 160 -0.08 -16.62 -5.03
CA GLY A 160 -1.22 -15.77 -4.70
C GLY A 160 -1.73 -15.98 -3.28
N TYR A 161 -1.80 -17.23 -2.80
CA TYR A 161 -2.19 -17.53 -1.41
C TYR A 161 -1.17 -17.03 -0.41
N VAL A 162 0.13 -17.20 -0.69
CA VAL A 162 1.22 -16.65 0.14
C VAL A 162 1.07 -15.14 0.28
N ILE A 163 0.74 -14.44 -0.82
CA ILE A 163 0.49 -13.01 -0.81
C ILE A 163 -0.74 -12.62 -0.01
N LEU A 164 -1.83 -13.37 -0.15
CA LEU A 164 -3.05 -13.07 0.57
C LEU A 164 -2.84 -13.29 2.08
N ILE A 165 -2.18 -14.40 2.44
CA ILE A 165 -1.81 -14.70 3.82
C ILE A 165 -0.88 -13.61 4.35
N ALA A 166 0.16 -13.24 3.60
CA ALA A 166 1.05 -12.13 3.90
C ALA A 166 0.26 -10.82 4.17
N GLY A 167 -0.65 -10.44 3.28
CA GLY A 167 -1.51 -9.27 3.44
C GLY A 167 -2.43 -9.34 4.67
N ILE A 168 -3.02 -10.50 4.95
CA ILE A 168 -3.82 -10.75 6.15
C ILE A 168 -2.95 -10.63 7.40
N THR A 169 -1.78 -11.27 7.40
CA THR A 169 -0.80 -11.19 8.50
C THR A 169 -0.39 -9.74 8.74
N PHE A 170 -0.27 -8.87 7.72
CA PHE A 170 -0.01 -7.43 7.91
C PHE A 170 -1.01 -6.75 8.84
N VAL A 171 -2.28 -7.11 8.68
CA VAL A 171 -3.36 -6.47 9.41
C VAL A 171 -3.18 -6.75 10.90
N PHE A 172 -2.72 -7.96 11.23
CA PHE A 172 -2.54 -8.45 12.59
C PHE A 172 -1.13 -8.23 13.16
N VAL A 173 -0.08 -8.20 12.33
CA VAL A 173 1.33 -8.11 12.73
C VAL A 173 2.06 -7.20 11.73
N PHE A 174 2.82 -6.22 12.21
CA PHE A 174 3.71 -5.41 11.38
C PHE A 174 4.88 -6.28 10.87
N LEU A 175 4.62 -7.09 9.83
CA LEU A 175 5.63 -7.87 9.15
C LEU A 175 6.24 -7.03 7.99
N PRO A 176 7.52 -7.22 7.65
CA PRO A 176 8.12 -6.69 6.43
C PRO A 176 7.68 -7.54 5.23
N LEU A 177 6.38 -7.48 4.94
CA LEU A 177 5.73 -8.09 3.78
C LEU A 177 6.21 -7.65 2.41
N PRO A 178 6.72 -6.44 2.21
CA PRO A 178 6.85 -5.96 0.85
C PRO A 178 7.85 -6.75 -0.02
N ILE A 179 8.84 -7.40 0.58
CA ILE A 179 9.79 -8.28 -0.11
C ILE A 179 9.05 -9.47 -0.77
N LEU A 180 8.13 -10.11 -0.04
CA LEU A 180 7.34 -11.25 -0.56
C LEU A 180 6.47 -10.83 -1.75
N PHE A 181 5.94 -9.61 -1.70
CA PHE A 181 5.11 -9.05 -2.75
C PHE A 181 5.91 -8.61 -3.99
N THR A 182 7.13 -8.08 -3.81
CA THR A 182 8.03 -7.78 -4.93
C THR A 182 8.47 -9.05 -5.65
N ILE A 183 8.82 -10.11 -4.91
CA ILE A 183 9.19 -11.42 -5.49
C ILE A 183 8.02 -11.98 -6.30
N TRP A 184 6.79 -11.90 -5.79
CA TRP A 184 5.61 -12.34 -6.53
C TRP A 184 5.39 -11.57 -7.83
N ALA A 185 5.54 -10.26 -7.79
CA ALA A 185 5.21 -9.42 -8.92
C ALA A 185 6.24 -9.57 -10.06
N ILE A 186 7.51 -9.75 -9.69
CA ILE A 186 8.57 -10.23 -10.59
C ILE A 186 8.18 -11.60 -11.15
N TRP A 187 7.82 -12.55 -10.29
CA TRP A 187 7.43 -13.90 -10.70
C TRP A 187 6.23 -13.90 -11.68
N LEU A 188 5.23 -13.04 -11.47
CA LEU A 188 4.10 -12.85 -12.38
C LEU A 188 4.48 -12.27 -13.73
N ALA A 189 5.46 -11.35 -13.77
CA ALA A 189 5.96 -10.79 -15.02
C ALA A 189 6.66 -11.87 -15.87
N PHE A 190 7.38 -12.80 -15.23
CA PHE A 190 8.11 -13.89 -15.91
C PHE A 190 7.29 -15.17 -16.14
N ALA A 191 6.26 -15.46 -15.32
CA ALA A 191 5.45 -16.67 -15.46
C ALA A 191 4.51 -16.66 -16.69
N LYS A 192 4.47 -15.55 -17.45
CA LYS A 192 3.60 -15.37 -18.63
C LYS A 192 4.33 -15.06 -19.95
N SER A 193 5.66 -14.92 -19.93
CA SER A 193 6.52 -14.95 -21.14
C SER A 193 6.77 -16.38 -21.57
#